data_AF-A0A1Y3W520-F1
#
_entry.id   AF-A0A1Y3W520-F1
#
_cell.length_a   1.000
_cell.length_b   1.000
_cell.length_c   1.000
_cell.angle_alpha   90.00
_cell.angle_beta   90.00
_cell.angle_gamma   90.00
#
_symmetry.space_group_name_H-M   'P 1'
#
loop_
_entity.id
_entity.type
_entity.pdbx_description
1 polymer ?
#
loop_
_entity_poly.entity_id
_entity_poly.type
_entity_poly.pdbx_seq_one_letter_code
_entity_poly.pdbx_strand_id
1 'polypeptide(L)'
;MRAYVFILMAITGTMLMSCHDTTEGYLKTDSARYVPDTMEIRLQLDETLDAYRMHNMAPWVSPKLQGVIGTSPIEFEVVEVEATEGGNAELFRHLVNVRGGGRMEFPLISDITPGRYRVSLRVFNEGYSHIVKDVFTFIVK
;
A
#
# COMPACT_ATOMS: atom_id res chain seq x y z
N MET A 1 42.74 -3.50 -47.94
CA MET A 1 41.45 -4.23 -47.77
C MET A 1 41.25 -4.75 -46.35
N ARG A 2 42.18 -5.52 -45.75
CA ARG A 2 42.05 -6.05 -44.37
C ARG A 2 41.82 -4.99 -43.29
N ALA A 3 42.55 -3.87 -43.31
CA ALA A 3 42.38 -2.79 -42.33
C ALA A 3 40.99 -2.13 -42.37
N TYR A 4 40.40 -1.97 -43.56
CA TYR A 4 39.07 -1.39 -43.72
C TYR A 4 37.97 -2.31 -43.17
N VAL A 5 38.14 -3.63 -43.29
CA VAL A 5 37.22 -4.61 -42.71
C VAL A 5 37.24 -4.55 -41.19
N PHE A 6 38.43 -4.42 -40.56
CA PHE A 6 38.54 -4.27 -39.10
C PHE A 6 37.95 -2.95 -38.59
N ILE A 7 38.13 -1.85 -39.33
CA ILE A 7 37.54 -0.55 -38.99
C ILE A 7 36.00 -0.60 -39.09
N LEU A 8 35.46 -1.22 -40.14
CA LEU A 8 34.01 -1.42 -40.30
C LEU A 8 33.41 -2.30 -39.20
N MET A 9 34.10 -3.35 -38.78
CA MET A 9 33.67 -4.26 -37.70
C MET A 9 33.70 -3.58 -36.32
N ALA A 10 34.65 -2.67 -36.10
CA ALA A 10 34.73 -1.88 -34.87
C ALA A 10 33.61 -0.83 -34.77
N ILE A 11 33.21 -0.21 -35.89
CA ILE A 11 32.13 0.78 -35.95
C ILE A 11 30.75 0.14 -35.76
N THR A 12 30.52 -1.08 -36.27
CA THR A 12 29.25 -1.79 -36.06
C THR A 12 29.13 -2.39 -34.66
N GLY A 13 30.25 -2.73 -34.01
CA GLY A 13 30.28 -3.27 -32.64
C GLY A 13 29.89 -2.26 -31.55
N THR A 14 30.07 -0.95 -31.77
CA THR A 14 29.75 0.09 -30.77
C THR A 14 28.27 0.48 -30.74
N MET A 15 27.48 0.10 -31.75
CA MET A 15 26.03 0.38 -31.81
C MET A 15 25.19 -0.52 -30.89
N LEU A 16 25.77 -1.59 -30.31
CA LEU A 16 25.05 -2.57 -29.49
C LEU A 16 25.05 -2.25 -27.98
N MET A 17 25.71 -1.18 -27.53
CA MET A 17 25.84 -0.86 -26.09
C MET A 17 24.94 0.28 -25.60
N SER A 18 23.97 0.73 -26.40
CA SER A 18 23.08 1.85 -26.01
C SER A 18 21.70 1.38 -25.55
N CYS A 19 21.65 0.41 -24.62
CA CYS A 19 20.50 0.27 -23.73
C CYS A 19 20.85 0.98 -22.42
N HIS A 20 20.54 2.27 -22.33
CA HIS A 20 20.52 2.94 -21.03
C HIS A 20 19.10 2.89 -20.51
N ASP A 21 18.84 1.99 -19.57
CA ASP A 21 17.54 1.86 -18.92
C ASP A 21 17.40 3.02 -17.92
N THR A 22 16.82 4.14 -18.36
CA THR A 22 16.53 5.27 -17.47
C THR A 22 15.25 4.96 -16.72
N THR A 23 15.33 4.86 -15.39
CA THR A 23 14.12 4.74 -14.56
C THR A 23 13.29 6.02 -14.73
N GLU A 24 12.21 5.93 -15.50
CA GLU A 24 11.28 7.02 -15.69
C GLU A 24 10.36 7.16 -14.47
N GLY A 25 9.93 8.39 -14.17
CA GLY A 25 8.99 8.68 -13.09
C GLY A 25 9.63 9.06 -11.77
N TYR A 26 8.81 9.03 -10.71
CA TYR A 26 9.22 9.35 -9.35
C TYR A 26 8.15 8.90 -8.34
N LEU A 27 8.54 8.80 -7.07
CA LEU A 27 7.65 8.60 -5.94
C LEU A 27 8.17 9.36 -4.71
N LYS A 28 7.28 10.11 -4.05
CA LYS A 28 7.54 10.85 -2.81
C LYS A 28 6.46 10.51 -1.79
N THR A 29 6.91 10.12 -0.60
CA THR A 29 6.08 9.64 0.52
C THR A 29 6.40 10.35 1.83
N ASP A 30 7.26 11.38 1.83
CA ASP A 30 7.73 12.07 3.05
C ASP A 30 6.58 12.70 3.87
N SER A 31 5.50 13.08 3.18
CA SER A 31 4.29 13.64 3.79
C SER A 31 3.13 12.64 3.87
N ALA A 32 3.40 11.35 3.62
CA ALA A 32 2.37 10.32 3.57
C ALA A 32 1.74 10.12 4.95
N ARG A 33 0.44 10.41 5.08
CA ARG A 33 -0.31 10.24 6.32
C ARG A 33 -1.80 10.07 6.10
N TYR A 34 -2.47 9.40 7.03
CA TYR A 34 -3.92 9.44 7.13
C TYR A 34 -4.36 10.58 8.05
N VAL A 35 -5.54 11.14 7.77
CA VAL A 35 -6.17 12.16 8.62
C VAL A 35 -7.68 11.85 8.68
N PRO A 36 -8.21 11.35 9.81
CA PRO A 36 -7.47 10.87 10.98
C PRO A 36 -6.64 9.62 10.67
N ASP A 37 -5.64 9.33 11.50
CA ASP A 37 -4.76 8.15 11.41
C ASP A 37 -5.27 6.93 12.19
N THR A 38 -6.42 7.08 12.83
CA THR A 38 -7.00 6.06 13.70
C THR A 38 -8.49 5.93 13.41
N MET A 39 -9.00 4.70 13.46
CA MET A 39 -10.44 4.44 13.48
C MET A 39 -10.81 3.34 14.46
N GLU A 40 -12.06 3.39 14.91
CA GLU A 40 -12.63 2.35 15.76
C GLU A 40 -13.52 1.40 14.94
N ILE A 41 -13.45 0.12 15.27
CA ILE A 41 -14.22 -0.97 14.69
C ILE A 41 -15.04 -1.61 15.80
N ARG A 42 -16.34 -1.77 15.60
CA ARG A 42 -17.22 -2.49 16.52
C ARG A 42 -17.47 -3.89 15.99
N LEU A 43 -17.13 -4.91 16.77
CA LEU A 43 -17.48 -6.30 16.47
C LEU A 43 -18.95 -6.57 16.84
N GLN A 44 -19.39 -6.04 17.97
CA GLN A 44 -20.82 -5.97 18.31
C GLN A 44 -21.43 -4.73 17.66
N LEU A 45 -22.15 -4.93 16.56
CA LEU A 45 -22.76 -3.85 15.79
C LEU A 45 -23.90 -3.18 16.57
N ASP A 46 -23.95 -1.86 16.47
CA ASP A 46 -25.04 -1.06 17.03
C ASP A 46 -26.15 -0.91 16.00
N GLU A 47 -27.38 -1.31 16.35
CA GLU A 47 -28.52 -1.31 15.43
C GLU A 47 -28.86 0.08 14.87
N THR A 48 -28.49 1.16 15.56
CA THR A 48 -28.76 2.53 15.13
C THR A 48 -27.57 3.12 14.38
N LEU A 49 -26.37 3.06 14.96
CA LEU A 49 -25.16 3.66 14.38
C LEU A 49 -24.65 2.89 13.17
N ASP A 50 -24.82 1.57 13.16
CA ASP A 50 -24.34 0.68 12.11
C ASP A 50 -25.47 0.22 11.16
N ALA A 51 -26.69 0.74 11.31
CA ALA A 51 -27.87 0.35 10.53
C ALA A 51 -27.61 0.30 9.01
N TYR A 52 -27.05 1.38 8.45
CA TYR A 52 -26.74 1.47 7.03
C TYR A 52 -25.68 0.45 6.61
N ARG A 53 -24.70 0.19 7.50
CA ARG A 53 -23.62 -0.76 7.27
C ARG A 53 -24.16 -2.19 7.28
N MET A 54 -25.00 -2.53 8.24
CA MET A 54 -25.70 -3.80 8.36
C MET A 54 -26.59 -4.07 7.16
N HIS A 55 -27.39 -3.07 6.74
CA HIS A 55 -28.28 -3.21 5.59
C HIS A 55 -27.53 -3.53 4.29
N ASN A 56 -26.36 -2.93 4.09
CA ASN A 56 -25.58 -3.06 2.86
C ASN A 56 -24.42 -4.07 2.96
N MET A 57 -24.24 -4.75 4.09
CA MET A 57 -23.05 -5.57 4.38
C MET A 57 -21.73 -4.82 4.12
N ALA A 58 -21.70 -3.51 4.42
CA ALA A 58 -20.60 -2.65 4.03
C ALA A 58 -19.36 -2.86 4.95
N PRO A 59 -18.14 -2.98 4.40
CA PRO A 59 -16.94 -3.10 5.20
C PRO A 59 -16.60 -1.80 5.91
N TRP A 60 -15.80 -1.86 6.97
CA TRP A 60 -15.10 -0.74 7.58
C TRP A 60 -14.03 -0.19 6.64
N VAL A 61 -14.07 1.12 6.36
CA VAL A 61 -13.19 1.73 5.36
C VAL A 61 -12.45 2.91 5.97
N SER A 62 -11.13 2.92 5.87
CA SER A 62 -10.30 4.03 6.32
C SER A 62 -10.39 5.25 5.38
N PRO A 63 -9.93 6.44 5.81
CA PRO A 63 -9.70 7.56 4.91
C PRO A 63 -8.72 7.21 3.78
N LYS A 64 -8.58 8.11 2.79
CA LYS A 64 -7.54 7.97 1.77
C LYS A 64 -6.18 8.32 2.37
N LEU A 65 -5.11 7.61 2.01
CA LEU A 65 -3.74 8.02 2.32
C LEU A 65 -3.44 9.33 1.55
N GLN A 66 -3.05 10.37 2.29
CA GLN A 66 -2.71 11.68 1.73
C GLN A 66 -1.20 11.84 1.65
N GLY A 67 -0.71 12.82 0.89
CA GLY A 67 0.72 13.17 0.87
C GLY A 67 1.63 12.25 0.07
N VAL A 68 1.05 11.34 -0.72
CA VAL A 68 1.76 10.54 -1.73
C VAL A 68 1.73 11.28 -3.06
N ILE A 69 2.90 11.52 -3.65
CA ILE A 69 3.05 12.18 -4.95
C ILE A 69 3.97 11.30 -5.81
N GLY A 70 3.52 10.92 -7.00
CA GLY A 70 4.33 10.10 -7.89
C GLY A 70 3.72 9.91 -9.26
N THR A 71 4.48 9.26 -10.13
CA THR A 71 4.02 8.88 -11.47
C THR A 71 3.01 7.73 -11.36
N SER A 72 1.92 7.79 -12.12
CA SER A 72 0.88 6.75 -12.10
C SER A 72 1.29 5.56 -12.98
N PRO A 73 0.85 4.33 -12.66
CA PRO A 73 -0.02 3.95 -11.54
C PRO A 73 0.74 3.86 -10.21
N ILE A 74 0.11 4.33 -9.13
CA ILE A 74 0.61 4.13 -7.75
C ILE A 74 -0.22 3.04 -7.09
N GLU A 75 0.48 2.03 -6.58
CA GLU A 75 -0.07 0.86 -5.94
C GLU A 75 0.24 0.83 -4.44
N PHE A 76 -0.57 0.06 -3.70
CA PHE A 76 -0.53 -0.03 -2.25
C PHE A 76 -0.60 -1.49 -1.83
N GLU A 77 0.17 -1.87 -0.82
CA GLU A 77 0.13 -3.20 -0.22
C GLU A 77 0.26 -3.09 1.30
N VAL A 78 -0.53 -3.89 2.03
CA VAL A 78 -0.32 -4.09 3.47
C VAL A 78 0.88 -4.99 3.66
N VAL A 79 1.95 -4.50 4.28
CA VAL A 79 3.20 -5.28 4.44
C VAL A 79 3.42 -5.77 5.86
N GLU A 80 2.89 -5.06 6.85
CA GLU A 80 3.08 -5.40 8.25
C GLU A 80 1.86 -4.96 9.06
N VAL A 81 1.50 -5.78 10.05
CA VAL A 81 0.52 -5.46 11.07
C VAL A 81 1.11 -5.79 12.42
N GLU A 82 1.12 -4.82 13.34
CA GLU A 82 1.53 -4.99 14.72
C GLU A 82 0.30 -4.92 15.63
N ALA A 83 0.12 -5.92 16.50
CA ALA A 83 -0.86 -5.88 17.57
C ALA A 83 -0.20 -5.32 18.84
N THR A 84 -0.57 -4.10 19.21
CA THR A 84 0.08 -3.33 20.30
C THR A 84 -0.60 -3.54 21.66
N GLU A 85 -1.90 -3.84 21.65
CA GLU A 85 -2.69 -4.11 22.85
C GLU A 85 -3.71 -5.20 22.53
N GLY A 86 -3.47 -6.42 23.04
CA GLY A 86 -4.31 -7.58 22.75
C GLY A 86 -4.34 -7.93 21.26
N GLY A 87 -5.29 -8.79 20.87
CA GLY A 87 -5.51 -9.13 19.46
C GLY A 87 -4.58 -10.19 18.87
N ASN A 88 -4.85 -10.51 17.60
CA ASN A 88 -4.07 -11.42 16.76
C ASN A 88 -3.67 -10.70 15.45
N ALA A 89 -2.42 -10.24 15.38
CA ALA A 89 -1.90 -9.48 14.24
C ALA A 89 -1.93 -10.27 12.93
N GLU A 90 -1.60 -11.57 12.99
CA GLU A 90 -1.58 -12.45 11.82
C GLU A 90 -2.97 -12.60 11.22
N LEU A 91 -3.98 -12.87 12.06
CA LEU A 91 -5.37 -12.93 11.61
C LEU A 91 -5.84 -11.56 11.06
N PHE A 92 -5.50 -10.46 11.74
CA PHE A 92 -5.84 -9.12 11.26
C PHE A 92 -5.28 -8.85 9.87
N ARG A 93 -4.03 -9.25 9.63
CA ARG A 93 -3.34 -9.10 8.34
C ARG A 93 -4.07 -9.81 7.19
N HIS A 94 -4.74 -10.93 7.44
CA HIS A 94 -5.55 -11.64 6.44
C HIS A 94 -6.93 -11.01 6.22
N LEU A 95 -7.43 -10.24 7.18
CA LEU A 95 -8.75 -9.60 7.12
C LEU A 95 -8.70 -8.22 6.46
N VAL A 96 -7.58 -7.49 6.60
CA VAL A 96 -7.45 -6.14 6.06
C VAL A 96 -6.96 -6.16 4.60
N ASN A 97 -7.74 -5.54 3.72
CA ASN A 97 -7.38 -5.32 2.32
C ASN A 97 -7.06 -3.84 2.09
N VAL A 98 -6.20 -3.54 1.12
CA VAL A 98 -5.94 -2.16 0.69
C VAL A 98 -6.30 -2.01 -0.78
N ARG A 99 -6.97 -0.90 -1.12
CA ARG A 99 -7.35 -0.56 -2.48
C ARG A 99 -7.09 0.92 -2.78
N GLY A 100 -7.25 1.30 -4.04
CA GLY A 100 -6.90 2.60 -4.63
C GLY A 100 -6.90 3.81 -3.66
N GLY A 101 -5.82 4.60 -3.74
CA GLY A 101 -5.57 5.71 -2.82
C GLY A 101 -5.19 5.27 -1.40
N GLY A 102 -4.81 4.00 -1.21
CA GLY A 102 -4.45 3.46 0.10
C GLY A 102 -5.64 3.31 1.05
N ARG A 103 -6.88 3.19 0.57
CA ARG A 103 -8.01 2.93 1.47
C ARG A 103 -7.95 1.49 1.95
N MET A 104 -7.92 1.31 3.27
CA MET A 104 -7.95 0.00 3.88
C MET A 104 -9.38 -0.39 4.22
N GLU A 105 -9.69 -1.66 4.01
CA GLU A 105 -10.99 -2.25 4.24
C GLU A 105 -10.88 -3.39 5.24
N PHE A 106 -11.71 -3.36 6.26
CA PHE A 106 -11.87 -4.43 7.23
C PHE A 106 -13.32 -4.94 7.16
N PRO A 107 -13.56 -6.27 7.13
CA PRO A 107 -14.89 -6.84 6.92
C PRO A 107 -15.87 -6.43 8.02
N LEU A 108 -17.17 -6.41 7.68
CA LEU A 108 -18.20 -6.06 8.65
C LEU A 108 -18.26 -7.07 9.81
N ILE A 109 -18.19 -8.36 9.48
CA ILE A 109 -18.28 -9.47 10.41
C ILE A 109 -16.93 -10.19 10.42
N SER A 110 -16.37 -10.40 11.61
CA SER A 110 -15.12 -11.10 11.83
C SER A 110 -15.12 -11.71 13.22
N ASP A 111 -14.36 -12.80 13.39
CA ASP A 111 -14.11 -13.52 14.64
C ASP A 111 -12.81 -13.05 15.33
N ILE A 112 -12.21 -11.96 14.88
CA ILE A 112 -10.99 -11.44 15.47
C ILE A 112 -11.19 -11.00 16.92
N THR A 113 -10.18 -11.22 17.75
CA THR A 113 -10.16 -10.72 19.13
C THR A 113 -10.04 -9.19 19.15
N PRO A 114 -10.72 -8.47 20.07
CA PRO A 114 -10.47 -7.06 20.31
C PRO A 114 -8.99 -6.73 20.51
N GLY A 115 -8.56 -5.58 20.00
CA GLY A 115 -7.20 -5.12 20.15
C GLY A 115 -6.88 -3.86 19.35
N ARG A 116 -5.66 -3.35 19.54
CA ARG A 116 -5.11 -2.20 18.80
C ARG A 116 -4.07 -2.65 17.77
N TYR A 117 -4.35 -2.39 16.50
CA TYR A 117 -3.54 -2.84 15.36
C TYR A 117 -2.95 -1.66 14.62
N ARG A 118 -1.62 -1.59 14.52
CA ARG A 118 -0.90 -0.65 13.65
C ARG A 118 -0.58 -1.32 12.33
N VAL A 119 -0.82 -0.62 11.23
CA VAL A 119 -0.66 -1.14 9.87
C VAL A 119 0.38 -0.33 9.13
N SER A 120 1.35 -1.01 8.52
CA SER A 120 2.33 -0.42 7.62
C SER A 120 1.95 -0.72 6.17
N LEU A 121 2.08 0.29 5.30
CA LEU A 121 1.80 0.14 3.87
C LEU A 121 3.07 0.30 3.05
N ARG A 122 3.24 -0.57 2.05
CA ARG A 122 4.15 -0.32 0.93
C ARG A 122 3.40 0.49 -0.13
N VAL A 123 3.99 1.60 -0.53
CA VAL A 123 3.54 2.45 -1.64
C VAL A 123 4.57 2.32 -2.75
N PHE A 124 4.14 1.99 -3.96
CA PHE A 124 5.07 1.72 -5.04
C PHE A 124 4.49 2.07 -6.41
N ASN A 125 5.38 2.32 -7.35
CA ASN A 125 5.10 2.45 -8.77
C ASN A 125 6.31 1.90 -9.55
N GLU A 126 6.32 2.07 -10.87
CA GLU A 126 7.42 1.62 -11.71
C GLU A 126 8.76 2.23 -11.23
N GLY A 127 9.71 1.36 -10.84
CA GLY A 127 11.04 1.77 -10.40
C GLY A 127 11.17 2.28 -8.96
N TYR A 128 10.08 2.53 -8.24
CA TYR A 128 10.13 3.04 -6.86
C TYR A 128 9.23 2.29 -5.89
N SER A 129 9.71 2.08 -4.66
CA SER A 129 8.97 1.40 -3.60
C SER A 129 9.40 1.94 -2.24
N HIS A 130 8.43 2.31 -1.40
CA HIS A 130 8.68 2.84 -0.07
C HIS A 130 7.69 2.27 0.95
N ILE A 131 8.18 1.86 2.12
CA ILE A 131 7.33 1.43 3.23
C ILE A 131 7.04 2.62 4.13
N VAL A 132 5.76 2.96 4.28
CA VAL A 132 5.28 3.93 5.26
C VAL A 132 4.83 3.14 6.49
N LYS A 133 5.69 3.15 7.53
CA LYS A 133 5.51 2.35 8.74
C LYS A 133 4.42 2.91 9.65
N ASP A 134 3.70 2.02 10.33
CA ASP A 134 2.73 2.32 11.39
C ASP A 134 1.75 3.44 11.02
N VAL A 135 1.37 3.49 9.74
CA VAL A 135 0.76 4.66 9.12
C VAL A 135 -0.71 4.82 9.50
N PHE A 136 -1.36 3.74 9.96
CA PHE A 136 -2.76 3.77 10.38
C PHE A 136 -3.03 2.79 11.53
N THR A 137 -3.92 3.18 12.43
CA THR A 137 -4.30 2.39 13.60
C THR A 137 -5.78 1.99 13.54
N PHE A 138 -6.05 0.70 13.69
CA PHE A 138 -7.39 0.18 13.95
C PHE A 138 -7.53 -0.16 15.43
N ILE A 139 -8.60 0.33 16.06
CA ILE A 139 -9.00 -0.06 17.41
C ILE A 139 -10.25 -0.93 17.29
N VAL A 140 -10.07 -2.25 17.44
CA VAL A 140 -11.17 -3.22 17.39
C VAL A 140 -11.69 -3.47 18.79
N LYS A 141 -13.00 -3.27 19.00
CA LYS A 141 -13.68 -3.44 20.28
C LYS A 141 -14.99 -4.23 20.15
#